data_AF-A0A1G8AJC7-F1
#
_entry.id   AF-A0A1G8AJC7-F1
#
_cell.length_a   1.000
_cell.length_b   1.000
_cell.length_c   1.000
_cell.angle_alpha   90.00
_cell.angle_beta   90.00
_cell.angle_gamma   90.00
#
_symmetry.space_group_name_H-M   'P 1'
#
loop_
_entity.id
_entity.type
_entity.pdbx_description
1 polymer ?
#
loop_
_entity_poly.entity_id
_entity_poly.type
_entity_poly.pdbx_seq_one_letter_code
_entity_poly.pdbx_strand_id
1 'polypeptide(L)'
;MALKINLKDGDSVYFGTSKVTAVQDGGYIVLVVDGADLPIMRASEVISLEHADTAYKRIYYHLQQYYLERSPEQLEIAEAFAGSLNDEERDVVLSVILQVAKGQTFKGLRLMRGIAGIRSEN
;
A
#
# COMPACT_ATOMS: atom_id res chain seq x y z
N MET A 1 12.42 -18.78 -1.01
CA MET A 1 12.35 -19.45 -2.34
C MET A 1 11.26 -18.75 -3.14
N ALA A 2 11.49 -18.45 -4.42
CA ALA A 2 10.49 -17.79 -5.26
C ALA A 2 9.65 -18.83 -6.02
N LEU A 3 8.32 -18.70 -5.98
CA LEU A 3 7.42 -19.50 -6.81
C LEU A 3 7.36 -18.86 -8.21
N LYS A 4 7.73 -19.62 -9.24
CA LYS A 4 7.65 -19.16 -10.64
C LYS A 4 6.45 -19.80 -11.32
N ILE A 5 5.56 -18.96 -11.85
CA ILE A 5 4.37 -19.38 -12.61
C ILE A 5 4.45 -18.69 -13.97
N ASN A 6 4.41 -19.45 -15.07
CA ASN A 6 4.34 -18.89 -16.41
C ASN A 6 2.87 -18.86 -16.84
N LEU A 7 2.38 -17.69 -17.25
CA LEU A 7 1.01 -17.49 -17.74
C LEU A 7 1.06 -17.03 -19.19
N LYS A 8 0.19 -17.58 -20.05
CA LYS A 8 -0.08 -17.02 -21.37
C LYS A 8 -1.11 -15.90 -21.27
N ASP A 9 -1.29 -15.17 -22.37
CA ASP A 9 -2.38 -14.21 -22.49
C ASP A 9 -3.74 -14.89 -22.30
N GLY A 10 -4.56 -14.34 -21.41
CA GLY A 10 -5.85 -14.88 -21.00
C GLY A 10 -5.81 -15.96 -19.90
N ASP A 11 -4.63 -16.47 -19.52
CA ASP A 11 -4.52 -17.46 -18.45
C ASP A 11 -4.82 -16.83 -17.08
N SER A 12 -5.42 -17.62 -16.19
CA SER A 12 -5.72 -17.22 -14.82
C SER A 12 -5.03 -18.12 -13.79
N VAL A 13 -4.68 -17.52 -12.66
CA VAL A 13 -4.15 -18.21 -11.47
C VAL A 13 -4.87 -17.69 -10.23
N TYR A 14 -4.98 -18.52 -9.20
CA TYR A 14 -5.55 -18.12 -7.92
C TYR A 14 -4.44 -17.78 -6.92
N PHE A 15 -4.57 -16.63 -6.26
CA PHE A 15 -3.76 -16.23 -5.12
C PHE A 15 -4.68 -16.07 -3.91
N GLY A 16 -4.65 -17.04 -2.99
CA GLY A 16 -5.63 -17.12 -1.90
C GLY A 16 -7.05 -17.26 -2.44
N THR A 17 -7.90 -16.27 -2.16
CA THR A 17 -9.29 -16.22 -2.62
C THR A 17 -9.49 -15.37 -3.88
N SER A 18 -8.45 -14.70 -4.37
CA SER A 18 -8.54 -13.83 -5.56
C SER A 18 -8.07 -14.56 -6.82
N LYS A 19 -8.79 -14.35 -7.92
CA LYS A 19 -8.41 -14.79 -9.27
C LYS A 19 -7.61 -13.67 -9.94
N VAL A 20 -6.45 -13.99 -10.47
CA VAL A 20 -5.61 -13.07 -11.24
C VAL A 20 -5.48 -13.58 -12.66
N THR A 21 -5.85 -12.74 -13.63
CA THR A 21 -5.77 -13.03 -15.07
C THR A 21 -4.69 -12.18 -15.70
N ALA A 22 -3.79 -12.80 -16.46
CA ALA A 22 -2.78 -12.08 -17.25
C ALA A 22 -3.37 -11.72 -18.61
N VAL A 23 -3.32 -10.45 -18.98
CA VAL A 23 -3.81 -9.93 -20.27
C VAL A 23 -2.70 -9.13 -20.94
N GLN A 24 -2.45 -9.34 -22.23
CA GLN A 24 -1.59 -8.47 -23.00
C GLN A 24 -2.37 -7.25 -23.49
N ASP A 25 -1.89 -6.06 -23.15
CA ASP A 25 -2.48 -4.79 -23.61
C ASP A 25 -1.39 -3.76 -23.87
N GLY A 26 -1.35 -3.22 -25.09
CA GLY A 26 -0.42 -2.14 -25.46
C GLY A 26 1.07 -2.43 -25.23
N GLY A 27 1.49 -3.69 -25.28
CA GLY A 27 2.87 -4.11 -24.99
C GLY A 27 3.18 -4.35 -23.51
N TYR A 28 2.18 -4.23 -22.63
CA TYR A 28 2.28 -4.54 -21.21
C TYR A 28 1.61 -5.87 -20.89
N ILE A 29 2.04 -6.47 -19.79
CA ILE A 29 1.28 -7.53 -19.12
C ILE A 29 0.42 -6.84 -18.06
N VAL A 30 -0.89 -6.87 -18.26
CA VAL A 30 -1.90 -6.38 -17.32
C VAL A 30 -2.35 -7.54 -16.45
N LEU A 31 -2.28 -7.36 -15.12
CA LEU A 31 -2.84 -8.29 -14.16
C LEU A 31 -4.23 -7.78 -13.77
N VAL A 32 -5.27 -8.46 -14.23
CA VAL A 32 -6.65 -8.21 -13.81
C VAL A 32 -6.94 -9.06 -12.58
N VAL A 33 -7.30 -8.41 -11.48
CA VAL A 33 -7.52 -9.09 -10.19
C VAL A 33 -8.99 -9.03 -9.83
N ASP A 34 -9.62 -10.21 -9.84
CA ASP A 34 -11.00 -10.43 -9.46
C ASP A 34 -11.04 -11.05 -8.05
N GLY A 35 -11.46 -10.26 -7.08
CA GLY A 35 -11.54 -10.66 -5.67
C GLY A 35 -11.20 -9.48 -4.74
N ALA A 36 -11.90 -9.39 -3.60
CA ALA A 36 -11.88 -8.17 -2.78
C ALA A 36 -10.67 -8.03 -1.84
N ASP A 37 -9.98 -9.13 -1.50
CA ASP A 37 -9.16 -9.14 -0.28
C ASP A 37 -7.64 -9.25 -0.48
N LEU A 38 -7.15 -9.54 -1.68
CA LEU A 38 -5.71 -9.65 -1.94
C LEU A 38 -5.04 -8.27 -1.89
N PRO A 39 -4.15 -7.98 -0.92
CA PRO A 39 -3.45 -6.71 -0.88
C PRO A 39 -2.40 -6.65 -2.00
N ILE A 40 -2.46 -5.62 -2.83
CA ILE A 40 -1.57 -5.43 -3.98
C ILE A 40 -1.01 -4.01 -3.95
N MET A 41 0.30 -3.91 -4.02
CA MET A 41 1.02 -2.65 -4.19
C MET A 41 2.09 -2.82 -5.26
N ARG A 42 2.44 -1.75 -5.97
CA ARG A 42 3.62 -1.80 -6.83
C ARG A 42 4.87 -1.80 -5.95
N ALA A 43 5.91 -2.53 -6.38
CA ALA A 43 7.15 -2.59 -5.63
C ALA A 43 7.76 -1.19 -5.38
N SER A 44 7.65 -0.27 -6.34
CA SER A 44 8.12 1.12 -6.21
C SER A 44 7.34 1.95 -5.19
N GLU A 45 6.21 1.45 -4.70
CA GLU A 45 5.39 2.09 -3.67
C GLU A 45 5.66 1.51 -2.28
N VAL A 46 6.38 0.39 -2.20
CA VAL A 46 6.69 -0.29 -0.93
C VAL A 46 7.99 0.27 -0.38
N ILE A 47 7.98 0.72 0.87
CA ILE A 47 9.19 1.10 1.60
C ILE A 47 9.47 0.11 2.73
N SER A 48 10.75 -0.10 3.06
CA SER A 48 11.15 -0.83 4.27
C SER A 48 11.25 0.11 5.46
N LEU A 49 11.24 -0.46 6.67
CA LEU A 49 11.43 0.30 7.91
C LEU A 49 12.76 1.06 7.93
N GLU A 50 13.81 0.46 7.34
CA GLU A 50 15.14 1.08 7.24
C GLU A 50 15.13 2.37 6.40
N HIS A 51 14.28 2.44 5.37
CA HIS A 51 14.11 3.63 4.54
C HIS A 51 13.06 4.62 5.07
N ALA A 52 12.39 4.28 6.19
CA ALA A 52 11.43 5.13 6.88
C ALA A 52 12.14 6.05 7.91
N ASP A 53 12.99 6.94 7.41
CA ASP A 53 13.88 7.81 8.18
C ASP A 53 13.20 9.07 8.76
N THR A 54 11.99 9.42 8.30
CA THR A 54 11.20 10.55 8.81
C THR A 54 9.90 10.09 9.46
N ALA A 55 9.30 10.94 10.31
CA ALA A 55 7.99 10.67 10.91
C ALA A 55 6.94 10.36 9.82
N TYR A 56 6.89 11.15 8.74
CA TYR A 56 5.95 10.91 7.63
C TYR A 56 6.18 9.58 6.92
N LYS A 57 7.44 9.20 6.65
CA LYS A 57 7.72 7.90 6.04
C LYS A 57 7.40 6.76 7.00
N ARG A 58 7.58 6.92 8.32
CA ARG A 58 7.16 5.92 9.31
C ARG A 58 5.65 5.75 9.35
N ILE A 59 4.90 6.85 9.34
CA ILE A 59 3.43 6.81 9.21
C ILE A 59 3.03 6.07 7.94
N TYR A 60 3.63 6.41 6.79
CA TYR A 60 3.37 5.70 5.53
C TYR A 60 3.70 4.20 5.62
N TYR A 61 4.85 3.84 6.17
CA TYR A 61 5.26 2.46 6.38
C TYR A 61 4.23 1.68 7.20
N HIS A 62 3.74 2.25 8.30
CA HIS A 62 2.75 1.58 9.14
C HIS A 62 1.37 1.48 8.45
N LEU A 63 0.93 2.50 7.72
CA LEU A 63 -0.28 2.39 6.90
C LEU A 63 -0.14 1.34 5.79
N GLN A 64 1.05 1.20 5.21
CA GLN A 64 1.38 0.14 4.25
C GLN A 64 1.29 -1.23 4.92
N GLN A 65 1.87 -1.43 6.11
CA GLN A 65 1.75 -2.70 6.83
C GLN A 65 0.32 -3.01 7.26
N TYR A 66 -0.46 -2.00 7.68
CA TYR A 66 -1.90 -2.16 7.92
C TYR A 66 -2.60 -2.74 6.69
N TYR A 67 -2.27 -2.26 5.49
CA TYR A 67 -2.84 -2.78 4.25
C TYR A 67 -2.37 -4.19 3.91
N LEU A 68 -1.07 -4.45 3.99
CA LEU A 68 -0.45 -5.73 3.60
C LEU A 68 -0.75 -6.86 4.60
N GLU A 69 -0.67 -6.58 5.89
CA GLU A 69 -0.79 -7.55 6.98
C GLU A 69 -2.21 -7.59 7.58
N ARG A 70 -3.05 -6.59 7.26
CA ARG A 70 -4.39 -6.42 7.87
C ARG A 70 -4.35 -6.32 9.40
N SER A 71 -3.26 -5.79 9.95
CA SER A 71 -3.05 -5.67 11.40
C SER A 71 -3.51 -4.30 11.92
N PRO A 72 -4.54 -4.22 12.79
CA PRO A 72 -5.01 -2.96 13.38
C PRO A 72 -3.95 -2.23 14.21
N GLU A 73 -3.00 -2.96 14.82
CA GLU A 73 -1.90 -2.39 15.61
C GLU A 73 -1.06 -1.41 14.79
N GLN A 74 -0.92 -1.66 13.49
CA GLN A 74 -0.18 -0.77 12.59
C GLN A 74 -0.86 0.61 12.47
N LEU A 75 -2.19 0.67 12.60
CA LEU A 75 -2.92 1.94 12.60
C LEU A 75 -2.62 2.74 13.87
N GLU A 76 -2.62 2.09 15.03
CA GLU A 76 -2.31 2.70 16.32
C GLU A 76 -0.88 3.26 16.35
N ILE A 77 0.08 2.51 15.78
CA ILE A 77 1.47 2.97 15.67
C ILE A 77 1.56 4.20 14.75
N ALA A 78 0.83 4.21 13.62
CA ALA A 78 0.79 5.38 12.74
C ALA A 78 0.24 6.63 13.44
N GLU A 79 -0.80 6.47 14.27
CA GLU A 79 -1.36 7.55 15.10
C GLU A 79 -0.36 8.05 16.14
N ALA A 80 0.38 7.14 16.80
CA ALA A 80 1.41 7.52 17.76
C ALA A 80 2.51 8.38 17.10
N PHE A 81 2.94 8.05 15.88
CA PHE A 81 3.89 8.88 15.13
C PHE A 81 3.29 10.24 14.74
N ALA A 82 2.00 10.31 14.40
CA ALA A 82 1.32 11.59 14.15
C ALA A 82 1.33 12.51 15.39
N GLY A 83 1.34 11.93 16.60
CA GLY A 83 1.51 12.66 17.85
C GLY A 83 2.80 13.50 17.93
N SER A 84 3.84 13.12 17.21
CA SER A 84 5.13 13.84 17.19
C SER A 84 5.17 15.06 16.25
N LEU A 85 4.13 15.25 15.43
CA LEU A 85 4.02 16.37 14.49
C LEU A 85 3.49 17.63 15.18
N ASN A 86 3.62 18.79 14.51
CA ASN A 86 2.91 19.99 14.96
C ASN A 86 1.40 19.86 14.70
N ASP A 87 0.59 20.75 15.28
CA ASP A 87 -0.87 20.60 15.26
C ASP A 87 -1.46 20.64 13.84
N GLU A 88 -0.98 21.53 12.96
CA GLU A 88 -1.46 21.63 11.58
C GLU A 88 -1.11 20.39 10.75
N GLU A 89 0.13 19.91 10.86
CA GLU A 89 0.60 18.70 10.19
C GLU A 89 -0.13 17.45 10.72
N ARG A 90 -0.35 17.39 12.04
CA ARG A 90 -1.04 16.30 12.70
C ARG A 90 -2.48 16.18 12.19
N ASP A 91 -3.21 17.28 12.10
CA ASP A 91 -4.60 17.27 11.63
C ASP A 91 -4.70 16.73 10.20
N VAL A 92 -3.79 17.13 9.32
CA VAL A 92 -3.70 16.61 7.95
C VAL A 92 -3.45 15.10 7.96
N VAL A 93 -2.46 14.62 8.72
CA VAL A 93 -2.12 13.20 8.79
C VAL A 93 -3.25 12.36 9.39
N LEU A 94 -3.85 12.81 10.49
CA LEU A 94 -4.97 12.10 11.13
C LEU A 94 -6.17 11.97 10.18
N SER A 95 -6.42 12.99 9.34
CA SER A 95 -7.46 12.90 8.31
C SER A 95 -7.20 11.78 7.28
N VAL A 96 -5.92 11.50 7.00
CA VAL A 96 -5.49 10.43 6.10
C VAL A 96 -5.61 9.07 6.79
N ILE A 97 -5.17 8.95 8.04
CA ILE A 97 -5.32 7.72 8.84
C ILE A 97 -6.80 7.33 8.95
N LEU A 98 -7.68 8.31 9.21
CA LEU A 98 -9.12 8.08 9.28
C LEU A 98 -9.72 7.60 7.95
N GLN A 99 -9.20 8.05 6.80
CA GLN A 99 -9.62 7.53 5.49
C GLN A 99 -9.24 6.06 5.34
N VAL A 100 -8.02 5.68 5.77
CA VAL A 100 -7.56 4.29 5.75
C VAL A 100 -8.43 3.42 6.65
N ALA A 101 -8.72 3.88 7.87
CA ALA A 101 -9.58 3.18 8.83
C ALA A 101 -11.01 2.95 8.28
N LYS A 102 -11.53 3.89 7.49
CA LYS A 102 -12.85 3.79 6.82
C LYS A 102 -12.84 2.92 5.56
N GLY A 103 -11.75 2.22 5.27
CA GLY A 103 -11.62 1.35 4.10
C GLY A 103 -11.23 2.07 2.81
N GLN A 104 -10.96 3.38 2.84
CA GLN A 104 -10.43 4.12 1.68
C GLN A 104 -8.90 3.99 1.59
N THR A 105 -8.39 2.77 1.79
CA THR A 105 -6.96 2.50 2.03
C THR A 105 -6.07 2.99 0.89
N PHE A 106 -6.39 2.68 -0.37
CA PHE A 106 -5.60 3.11 -1.53
C PHE A 106 -5.51 4.63 -1.65
N LYS A 107 -6.62 5.33 -1.40
CA LYS A 107 -6.66 6.79 -1.44
C LYS A 107 -5.80 7.37 -0.30
N GLY A 108 -5.94 6.84 0.91
CA GLY A 108 -5.14 7.25 2.07
C GLY A 108 -3.65 7.02 1.86
N LEU A 109 -3.26 5.83 1.41
CA LEU A 109 -1.86 5.49 1.07
C LEU A 109 -1.30 6.44 0.01
N ARG A 110 -2.05 6.72 -1.06
CA ARG A 110 -1.61 7.64 -2.12
C ARG A 110 -1.36 9.06 -1.58
N LEU A 111 -2.25 9.57 -0.73
CA LEU A 111 -2.08 10.88 -0.11
C LEU A 111 -0.87 10.89 0.82
N MET A 112 -0.77 9.91 1.71
CA MET A 112 0.33 9.80 2.66
C MET A 112 1.68 9.68 1.96
N ARG A 113 1.74 8.95 0.84
CA ARG A 113 2.95 8.85 0.00
C ARG A 113 3.42 10.21 -0.50
N GLY A 114 2.48 11.05 -0.94
CA GLY A 114 2.76 12.41 -1.40
C GLY A 114 3.31 13.28 -0.27
N ILE A 115 2.69 13.21 0.91
CA ILE A 115 3.15 13.92 2.12
C ILE A 115 4.55 13.46 2.53
N ALA A 116 4.80 12.14 2.50
CA ALA A 116 6.09 11.55 2.85
C ALA A 116 7.20 11.80 1.80
N GLY A 117 6.88 12.41 0.67
CA GLY A 117 7.85 12.69 -0.40
C GLY A 117 8.41 11.42 -1.07
N ILE A 118 7.72 10.29 -0.97
CA ILE A 118 8.16 9.02 -1.56
C ILE A 118 7.88 9.07 -3.07
N ARG A 119 8.95 9.12 -3.86
CA ARG A 119 8.87 9.11 -5.32
C ARG A 119 8.94 7.67 -5.83
N SER A 120 8.14 7.36 -6.85
CA SER A 120 8.36 6.14 -7.62
C SER A 120 9.68 6.32 -8.36
N GLU A 121 10.64 5.43 -8.12
CA GLU A 121 11.74 5.27 -9.06
C GLU A 121 11.11 4.81 -10.40
N ASN A 122 11.48 5.50 -11.49
CA ASN A 122 11.05 5.19 -12.85
C ASN A 122 12.00 4.16 -13.47
#